data_AF-A0A512UDH7-F1
#
_entry.id   AF-A0A512UDH7-F1
#
_cell.length_a   1.000
_cell.length_b   1.000
_cell.length_c   1.000
_cell.angle_alpha   90.00
_cell.angle_beta   90.00
_cell.angle_gamma   90.00
#
_symmetry.space_group_name_H-M   'P 1'
#
loop_
_entity.id
_entity.type
_entity.pdbx_description
1 polymer ?
#
loop_
_entity_poly.entity_id
_entity_poly.type
_entity_poly.pdbx_seq_one_letter_code
_entity_poly.pdbx_strand_id
1 'polypeptide(L)'
;MARYADAHNIEEAQIARMGKWNGNVLENNYLSLPYAMIHFTAGFDRDEPYYIPRDIKPPSDLQREIFPWLEKIIEQVKNRDESGLTPRQKDSSVPFFLDMLKQFRSILLQDWAVFSDVATNSIFVKNPIFKDPRFLKFKAQVKEEVRMSCVFEDSPERRNMVDQFAPAVVEKLNVIQYGINRARENILQDNHNFRTEILELTENIEKIPEKIEKSMRYRLREMEGRVFGKLAEMEEHFNSFTSLIVGQKVRDVLAESMPQQTPQHTPVNNLIESDSMNMESSVVSRGSTSAPTTAPNSGPVSASASVAPEEGENPQLHEVPEMPMSRLNTSVVELLKEWCVTGKNGLPSIKERDKKYAASWRRNDAAFYKKMRVIISFIETELETKEIYRGLQEADIAILLEEYRKKNKMSLNALSQNLTVKNRPQVSQDLEVRWKSKKKLRRRP
;
A
#
# COMPACT_ATOMS: atom_id res chain seq x y z
N MET A 1 6.42 8.70 57.57
CA MET A 1 6.99 9.83 56.80
C MET A 1 6.15 10.19 55.59
N ALA A 2 6.25 9.55 54.40
CA ALA A 2 5.47 10.00 53.22
C ALA A 2 3.95 10.07 53.50
N ARG A 3 3.32 8.96 53.90
CA ARG A 3 1.90 8.91 54.34
C ARG A 3 1.54 9.85 55.50
N TYR A 4 2.53 10.29 56.29
CA TYR A 4 2.34 11.26 57.37
C TYR A 4 2.40 12.69 56.83
N ALA A 5 3.24 12.97 55.82
CA ALA A 5 3.30 14.25 55.12
C ALA A 5 2.04 14.48 54.24
N ASP A 6 1.57 13.45 53.54
CA ASP A 6 0.29 13.46 52.82
C ASP A 6 -0.87 13.80 53.78
N ALA A 7 -0.93 13.14 54.95
CA ALA A 7 -1.94 13.37 55.98
C ALA A 7 -1.89 14.78 56.62
N HIS A 8 -0.83 15.56 56.37
CA HIS A 8 -0.68 16.95 56.80
C HIS A 8 -0.70 17.94 55.62
N ASN A 9 -1.23 17.53 54.45
CA ASN A 9 -1.36 18.35 53.24
C ASN A 9 -0.06 19.00 52.75
N ILE A 10 1.09 18.35 52.95
CA ILE A 10 2.36 18.81 52.40
C ILE A 10 2.35 18.59 50.88
N GLU A 11 2.73 19.61 50.12
CA GLU A 11 2.75 19.59 48.64
C GLU A 11 3.52 18.36 48.10
N GLU A 12 2.87 17.56 47.24
CA GLU A 12 3.43 16.30 46.71
C GLU A 12 4.81 16.50 46.04
N ALA A 13 5.03 17.66 45.41
CA ALA A 13 6.30 18.03 44.79
C ALA A 13 7.47 18.18 45.79
N GLN A 14 7.19 18.37 47.08
CA GLN A 14 8.21 18.36 48.15
C GLN A 14 8.42 16.95 48.71
N ILE A 15 7.36 16.16 48.83
CA ILE A 15 7.43 14.75 49.26
C ILE A 15 8.30 13.95 48.27
N ALA A 16 8.06 14.12 46.97
CA ALA A 16 8.86 13.51 45.91
C ALA A 16 10.33 13.97 45.90
N ARG A 17 10.61 15.25 46.18
CA ARG A 17 11.98 15.78 46.29
C ARG A 17 12.76 15.20 47.46
N MET A 18 12.09 14.73 48.51
CA MET A 18 12.72 14.08 49.67
C MET A 18 12.99 12.57 49.46
N GLY A 19 13.07 12.13 48.21
CA GLY A 19 13.46 10.75 47.85
C GLY A 19 12.40 9.69 48.10
N LYS A 20 11.17 10.09 48.48
CA LYS A 20 10.04 9.17 48.63
C LYS A 20 9.00 9.47 47.55
N TRP A 21 9.03 8.62 46.53
CA TRP A 21 7.98 8.45 45.53
C TRP A 21 6.61 8.47 46.23
N ASN A 22 5.64 9.24 45.71
CA ASN A 22 4.30 9.25 46.29
C ASN A 22 3.69 7.83 46.19
N GLY A 23 2.74 7.49 47.07
CA GLY A 23 2.14 6.16 47.09
C GLY A 23 1.57 5.76 45.72
N ASN A 24 0.93 6.73 45.05
CA ASN A 24 0.38 6.61 43.70
C ASN A 24 1.40 6.16 42.64
N VAL A 25 2.66 6.61 42.66
CA VAL A 25 3.63 6.22 41.61
C VAL A 25 4.15 4.80 41.84
N LEU A 26 4.26 4.35 43.10
CA LEU A 26 4.57 2.94 43.42
C LEU A 26 3.36 2.05 43.08
N GLU A 27 2.16 2.45 43.47
CA GLU A 27 0.93 1.71 43.22
C GLU A 27 0.63 1.59 41.73
N ASN A 28 0.67 2.68 40.95
CA ASN A 28 0.30 2.67 39.52
C ASN A 28 1.39 2.21 38.54
N ASN A 29 2.67 2.11 38.95
CA ASN A 29 3.76 1.69 38.04
C ASN A 29 4.53 0.44 38.48
N TYR A 30 4.43 0.02 39.74
CA TYR A 30 5.23 -1.08 40.28
C TYR A 30 4.40 -2.17 41.00
N LEU A 31 3.26 -1.82 41.61
CA LEU A 31 2.39 -2.79 42.29
C LEU A 31 1.18 -3.20 41.42
N SER A 32 0.57 -2.26 40.69
CA SER A 32 -0.38 -2.60 39.64
C SER A 32 0.37 -3.17 38.44
N LEU A 33 0.10 -4.43 38.11
CA LEU A 33 0.57 -4.99 36.85
C LEU A 33 0.07 -4.12 35.68
N PRO A 34 0.90 -3.82 34.67
CA PRO A 34 0.55 -2.89 33.61
C PRO A 34 -0.58 -3.44 32.73
N TYR A 35 -1.83 -3.07 33.04
CA TYR A 35 -3.03 -3.62 32.41
C TYR A 35 -2.95 -3.62 30.88
N ALA A 36 -2.60 -2.48 30.27
CA ALA A 36 -2.49 -2.37 28.81
C ALA A 36 -1.43 -3.31 28.20
N MET A 37 -0.37 -3.64 28.94
CA MET A 37 0.62 -4.62 28.50
C MET A 37 0.10 -6.04 28.68
N ILE A 38 -0.52 -6.36 29.81
CA ILE A 38 -1.14 -7.68 30.04
C ILE A 38 -2.20 -7.97 28.98
N HIS A 39 -3.12 -7.03 28.75
CA HIS A 39 -4.20 -7.11 27.76
C HIS A 39 -3.64 -7.45 26.37
N PHE A 40 -2.64 -6.67 25.93
CA PHE A 40 -1.96 -6.88 24.66
C PHE A 40 -1.21 -8.23 24.60
N THR A 41 -0.47 -8.62 25.65
CA THR A 41 0.25 -9.91 25.68
C THR A 41 -0.68 -11.12 25.78
N ALA A 42 -1.90 -10.94 26.29
CA ALA A 42 -2.94 -11.97 26.31
C ALA A 42 -3.67 -12.09 24.96
N GLY A 43 -3.33 -11.26 23.96
CA GLY A 43 -3.84 -11.33 22.59
C GLY A 43 -5.04 -10.44 22.28
N PHE A 44 -5.44 -9.55 23.21
CA PHE A 44 -6.56 -8.64 23.02
C PHE A 44 -6.11 -7.31 22.38
N ASP A 45 -6.99 -6.71 21.59
CA ASP A 45 -6.77 -5.37 21.02
C ASP A 45 -6.81 -4.28 22.11
N ARG A 46 -6.30 -3.09 21.80
CA ARG A 46 -6.14 -2.01 22.78
C ARG A 46 -7.45 -1.52 23.39
N ASP A 47 -8.49 -1.46 22.56
CA ASP A 47 -9.79 -0.88 22.87
C ASP A 47 -10.90 -1.98 22.92
N GLU A 48 -10.48 -3.25 22.89
CA GLU A 48 -11.35 -4.41 23.09
C GLU A 48 -11.66 -4.58 24.60
N PRO A 49 -12.89 -4.95 24.99
CA PRO A 49 -13.18 -5.32 26.37
C PRO A 49 -12.58 -6.70 26.70
N TYR A 50 -12.05 -6.89 27.90
CA TYR A 50 -11.60 -8.19 28.37
C TYR A 50 -12.80 -9.16 28.56
N TYR A 51 -13.12 -9.90 27.50
CA TYR A 51 -14.21 -10.86 27.44
C TYR A 51 -13.70 -12.20 26.89
N ILE A 52 -13.92 -13.27 27.66
CA ILE A 52 -13.53 -14.63 27.28
C ILE A 52 -14.82 -15.45 27.15
N PRO A 53 -15.28 -15.78 25.92
CA PRO A 53 -16.55 -16.50 25.69
C PRO A 53 -16.68 -17.85 26.41
N ARG A 54 -15.55 -18.47 26.76
CA ARG A 54 -15.49 -19.75 27.47
C ARG A 54 -15.39 -19.62 28.99
N ASP A 55 -15.45 -18.41 29.56
CA ASP A 55 -15.42 -18.19 31.02
C ASP A 55 -16.77 -18.51 31.69
N ILE A 56 -17.25 -19.73 31.46
CA ILE A 56 -18.41 -20.30 32.14
C ILE A 56 -17.89 -21.08 33.35
N LYS A 57 -18.46 -20.83 34.53
CA LYS A 57 -18.07 -21.52 35.76
C LYS A 57 -18.42 -23.03 35.68
N PRO A 58 -17.44 -23.95 35.73
CA PRO A 58 -17.72 -25.38 35.68
C PRO A 58 -18.35 -25.88 36.98
N PRO A 59 -19.09 -27.02 36.97
CA PRO A 59 -19.66 -27.60 38.19
C PRO A 59 -18.59 -27.89 39.26
N SER A 60 -18.84 -27.48 40.50
CA SER A 60 -17.86 -27.61 41.61
C SER A 60 -17.44 -29.06 41.90
N ASP A 61 -18.34 -30.04 41.70
CA ASP A 61 -18.02 -31.46 41.84
C ASP A 61 -16.99 -31.92 40.80
N LEU A 62 -17.16 -31.47 39.56
CA LEU A 62 -16.26 -31.80 38.45
C LEU A 62 -14.89 -31.12 38.62
N GLN A 63 -14.85 -29.91 39.18
CA GLN A 63 -13.60 -29.24 39.54
C GLN A 63 -12.80 -30.03 40.59
N ARG A 64 -13.45 -30.68 41.56
CA ARG A 64 -12.78 -31.47 42.61
C ARG A 64 -12.11 -32.75 42.09
N GLU A 65 -12.54 -33.26 40.94
CA GLU A 65 -11.92 -34.45 40.31
C GLU A 65 -10.57 -34.13 39.68
N ILE A 66 -10.29 -32.86 39.38
CA ILE A 66 -8.96 -32.38 38.96
C ILE A 66 -8.15 -32.04 40.23
N PHE A 67 -6.99 -32.67 40.41
CA PHE A 67 -6.19 -32.59 41.64
C PHE A 67 -6.99 -32.96 42.92
N PRO A 68 -7.54 -34.18 43.04
CA PRO A 68 -8.44 -34.57 44.14
C PRO A 68 -7.75 -34.63 45.52
N TRP A 69 -6.43 -34.55 45.55
CA TRP A 69 -5.60 -34.47 46.77
C TRP A 69 -5.51 -33.04 47.35
N LEU A 70 -5.90 -32.01 46.58
CA LEU A 70 -5.61 -30.61 46.88
C LEU A 70 -6.27 -30.13 48.18
N GLU A 71 -7.54 -30.48 48.41
CA GLU A 71 -8.29 -30.18 49.63
C GLU A 71 -7.56 -30.64 50.89
N LYS A 72 -7.08 -31.90 50.87
CA LYS A 72 -6.35 -32.51 51.99
C LYS A 72 -5.02 -31.80 52.26
N ILE A 73 -4.32 -31.37 51.21
CA ILE A 73 -3.05 -30.63 51.38
C ILE A 73 -3.31 -29.20 51.88
N ILE A 74 -4.34 -28.51 51.38
CA ILE A 74 -4.75 -27.19 51.89
C ILE A 74 -5.09 -27.27 53.39
N GLU A 75 -5.83 -28.29 53.81
CA GLU A 75 -6.17 -28.51 55.23
C GLU A 75 -4.92 -28.83 56.07
N GLN A 76 -4.00 -29.68 55.58
CA GLN A 76 -2.72 -29.94 56.24
C GLN A 76 -1.84 -28.70 56.41
N VAL A 77 -1.83 -27.80 55.41
CA VAL A 77 -1.07 -26.54 55.48
C VAL A 77 -1.71 -25.59 56.50
N LYS A 78 -3.04 -25.42 56.49
CA LYS A 78 -3.75 -24.60 57.48
C LYS A 78 -3.54 -25.10 58.91
N ASN A 79 -3.66 -26.40 59.15
CA ASN A 79 -3.47 -27.00 60.47
C ASN A 79 -2.01 -26.85 60.96
N ARG A 80 -1.03 -26.78 60.05
CA ARG A 80 0.36 -26.38 60.37
C ARG A 80 0.45 -24.91 60.75
N ASP A 81 -0.17 -24.01 59.99
CA ASP A 81 -0.17 -22.59 60.31
C ASP A 81 -0.87 -22.25 61.65
N GLU A 82 -1.87 -23.04 62.03
CA GLU A 82 -2.60 -22.90 63.30
C GLU A 82 -1.84 -23.50 64.50
N SER A 83 -0.95 -24.47 64.29
CA SER A 83 -0.17 -25.13 65.37
C SER A 83 1.03 -24.31 65.88
N GLY A 84 0.97 -22.98 65.76
CA GLY A 84 1.85 -22.05 66.48
C GLY A 84 3.23 -21.79 65.86
N LEU A 85 3.46 -22.15 64.59
CA LEU A 85 4.75 -21.88 63.93
C LEU A 85 5.07 -20.37 63.87
N THR A 86 6.34 -20.04 64.07
CA THR A 86 6.79 -18.63 64.02
C THR A 86 6.67 -18.07 62.60
N PRO A 87 6.46 -16.75 62.41
CA PRO A 87 6.28 -16.15 61.07
C PRO A 87 7.45 -16.37 60.09
N ARG A 88 8.64 -16.75 60.57
CA ARG A 88 9.80 -17.11 59.72
C ARG A 88 9.81 -18.57 59.25
N GLN A 89 8.99 -19.43 59.86
CA GLN A 89 8.87 -20.86 59.54
C GLN A 89 7.60 -21.18 58.73
N LYS A 90 6.68 -20.21 58.60
CA LYS A 90 5.53 -20.31 57.71
C LYS A 90 5.97 -20.06 56.28
N ASP A 91 5.72 -21.03 55.41
CA ASP A 91 5.95 -20.87 53.98
C ASP A 91 4.81 -19.99 53.41
N SER A 92 5.11 -18.74 53.12
CA SER A 92 4.14 -17.80 52.57
C SER A 92 3.72 -18.13 51.15
N SER A 93 4.49 -18.95 50.41
CA SER A 93 4.28 -19.22 48.98
C SER A 93 3.39 -20.45 48.75
N VAL A 94 3.46 -21.45 49.62
CA VAL A 94 2.67 -22.69 49.52
C VAL A 94 1.15 -22.43 49.47
N PRO A 95 0.54 -21.59 50.34
CA PRO A 95 -0.89 -21.28 50.24
C PRO A 95 -1.28 -20.68 48.88
N PHE A 96 -0.52 -19.70 48.37
CA PHE A 96 -0.80 -19.09 47.07
C PHE A 96 -0.65 -20.07 45.90
N PHE A 97 0.32 -20.98 45.97
CA PHE A 97 0.48 -22.03 44.96
C PHE A 97 -0.70 -23.02 44.95
N LEU A 98 -1.20 -23.40 46.13
CA LEU A 98 -2.37 -24.28 46.24
C LEU A 98 -3.65 -23.59 45.76
N ASP A 99 -3.84 -22.30 46.04
CA ASP A 99 -4.95 -21.51 45.50
C ASP A 99 -4.83 -21.31 43.97
N MET A 100 -3.62 -21.15 43.42
CA MET A 100 -3.39 -21.13 41.97
C MET A 100 -3.79 -22.46 41.31
N LEU A 101 -3.37 -23.61 41.87
CA LEU A 101 -3.80 -24.92 41.39
C LEU A 101 -5.33 -25.11 41.46
N LYS A 102 -5.96 -24.53 42.48
CA LYS A 102 -7.42 -24.53 42.62
C LYS A 102 -8.11 -23.71 41.53
N GLN A 103 -7.56 -22.55 41.15
CA GLN A 103 -8.04 -21.75 40.02
C GLN A 103 -7.84 -22.49 38.68
N PHE A 104 -6.72 -23.17 38.49
CA PHE A 104 -6.44 -23.91 37.26
C PHE A 104 -7.46 -25.03 36.98
N ARG A 105 -8.15 -25.58 37.99
CA ARG A 105 -9.25 -26.54 37.79
C ARG A 105 -10.36 -26.00 36.88
N SER A 106 -10.73 -24.71 37.01
CA SER A 106 -11.78 -24.14 36.17
C SER A 106 -11.28 -23.91 34.75
N ILE A 107 -10.09 -23.32 34.61
CA ILE A 107 -9.44 -23.02 33.33
C ILE A 107 -9.23 -24.30 32.51
N LEU A 108 -8.71 -25.37 33.13
CA LEU A 108 -8.50 -26.65 32.46
C LEU A 108 -9.81 -27.26 31.95
N LEU A 109 -10.92 -27.13 32.66
CA LEU A 109 -12.24 -27.60 32.19
C LEU A 109 -12.78 -26.72 31.05
N GLN A 110 -12.65 -25.39 31.16
CA GLN A 110 -13.09 -24.42 30.15
C GLN A 110 -12.33 -24.59 28.83
N ASP A 111 -10.99 -24.62 28.88
CA ASP A 111 -10.14 -24.81 27.71
C ASP A 111 -10.37 -26.20 27.09
N TRP A 112 -10.49 -27.26 27.89
CA TRP A 112 -10.68 -28.61 27.34
C TRP A 112 -12.08 -28.84 26.76
N ALA A 113 -13.11 -28.12 27.22
CA ALA A 113 -14.41 -28.11 26.56
C ALA A 113 -14.31 -27.65 25.09
N VAL A 114 -13.43 -26.67 24.81
CA VAL A 114 -13.15 -26.16 23.45
C VAL A 114 -12.19 -27.07 22.68
N PHE A 115 -11.05 -27.43 23.28
CA PHE A 115 -9.96 -28.15 22.58
C PHE A 115 -10.23 -29.65 22.32
N SER A 116 -11.15 -30.28 23.06
CA SER A 116 -11.30 -31.75 23.03
C SER A 116 -11.82 -32.35 21.72
N ASP A 117 -12.39 -31.57 20.80
CA ASP A 117 -12.72 -32.08 19.44
C ASP A 117 -11.53 -32.00 18.48
N VAL A 118 -10.62 -31.04 18.69
CA VAL A 118 -9.44 -30.83 17.84
C VAL A 118 -8.33 -31.80 18.22
N ALA A 119 -8.15 -32.03 19.51
CA ALA A 119 -7.07 -32.83 20.09
C ALA A 119 -7.53 -34.23 20.54
N THR A 120 -8.32 -34.94 19.73
CA THR A 120 -8.92 -36.26 20.06
C THR A 120 -7.92 -37.31 20.52
N ASN A 121 -6.69 -37.31 19.98
CA ASN A 121 -5.62 -38.25 20.33
C ASN A 121 -4.82 -37.86 21.58
N SER A 122 -5.11 -36.72 22.22
CA SER A 122 -4.37 -36.22 23.38
C SER A 122 -4.48 -37.13 24.61
N ILE A 123 -3.42 -37.16 25.43
CA ILE A 123 -3.40 -37.85 26.72
C ILE A 123 -4.53 -37.39 27.66
N PHE A 124 -4.97 -36.14 27.53
CA PHE A 124 -6.03 -35.60 28.36
C PHE A 124 -7.40 -36.22 28.00
N VAL A 125 -7.75 -36.41 26.73
CA VAL A 125 -9.04 -37.06 26.32
C VAL A 125 -9.17 -38.50 26.86
N LYS A 126 -8.04 -39.17 27.15
CA LYS A 126 -8.03 -40.53 27.71
C LYS A 126 -8.50 -40.56 29.17
N ASN A 127 -8.45 -39.44 29.90
CA ASN A 127 -8.89 -39.35 31.28
C ASN A 127 -10.43 -39.49 31.38
N PRO A 128 -10.96 -40.34 32.30
CA PRO A 128 -12.40 -40.57 32.45
C PRO A 128 -13.23 -39.30 32.76
N ILE A 129 -12.65 -38.29 33.40
CA ILE A 129 -13.34 -37.02 33.75
C ILE A 129 -13.97 -36.37 32.51
N PHE A 130 -13.31 -36.44 31.35
CA PHE A 130 -13.80 -35.84 30.11
C PHE A 130 -14.80 -36.70 29.33
N LYS A 131 -15.12 -37.89 29.85
CA LYS A 131 -16.21 -38.76 29.37
C LYS A 131 -17.43 -38.70 30.28
N ASP A 132 -17.34 -38.00 31.42
CA ASP A 132 -18.42 -37.88 32.38
C ASP A 132 -19.61 -37.09 31.78
N PRO A 133 -20.86 -37.54 31.96
CA PRO A 133 -22.05 -36.81 31.51
C PRO A 133 -22.12 -35.35 31.98
N ARG A 134 -21.59 -35.04 33.18
CA ARG A 134 -21.50 -33.67 33.73
C ARG A 134 -20.53 -32.81 32.90
N PHE A 135 -19.38 -33.34 32.52
CA PHE A 135 -18.45 -32.66 31.62
C PHE A 135 -19.04 -32.49 30.23
N LEU A 136 -19.70 -33.52 29.67
CA LEU A 136 -20.30 -33.44 28.34
C LEU A 136 -21.41 -32.38 28.26
N LYS A 137 -22.23 -32.24 29.31
CA LYS A 137 -23.23 -31.16 29.43
C LYS A 137 -22.56 -29.78 29.51
N PHE A 138 -21.53 -29.62 30.34
CA PHE A 138 -20.76 -28.37 30.44
C PHE A 138 -20.07 -28.02 29.10
N LYS A 139 -19.49 -29.00 28.42
CA LYS A 139 -18.87 -28.87 27.10
C LYS A 139 -19.86 -28.37 26.04
N ALA A 140 -21.09 -28.90 26.03
CA ALA A 140 -22.14 -28.42 25.14
C ALA A 140 -22.49 -26.94 25.41
N GLN A 141 -22.58 -26.53 26.68
CA GLN A 141 -22.83 -25.15 27.07
C GLN A 141 -21.70 -24.20 26.66
N VAL A 142 -20.44 -24.55 26.95
CA VAL A 142 -19.26 -23.74 26.56
C VAL A 142 -19.16 -23.60 25.04
N LYS A 143 -19.40 -24.68 24.29
CA LYS A 143 -19.41 -24.62 22.83
C LYS A 143 -20.47 -23.65 22.29
N GLU A 144 -21.67 -23.67 22.84
CA GLU A 144 -22.73 -22.80 22.36
C GLU A 144 -22.42 -21.33 22.64
N GLU A 145 -21.88 -21.00 23.82
CA GLU A 145 -21.46 -19.63 24.17
C GLU A 145 -20.30 -19.14 23.29
N VAL A 146 -19.30 -19.99 23.06
CA VAL A 146 -18.18 -19.71 22.15
C VAL A 146 -18.67 -19.55 20.71
N ARG A 147 -19.64 -20.38 20.27
CA ARG A 147 -20.25 -20.29 18.94
C ARG A 147 -21.06 -19.00 18.76
N MET A 148 -21.86 -18.62 19.76
CA MET A 148 -22.62 -17.38 19.74
C MET A 148 -21.70 -16.15 19.74
N SER A 149 -20.60 -16.22 20.50
CA SER A 149 -19.59 -15.14 20.54
C SER A 149 -18.68 -15.07 19.30
N CYS A 150 -18.56 -16.15 18.51
CA CYS A 150 -17.74 -16.16 17.29
C CYS A 150 -18.50 -15.71 16.03
N VAL A 151 -19.82 -15.47 16.12
CA VAL A 151 -20.58 -14.79 15.06
C VAL A 151 -20.42 -13.27 15.27
N PHE A 152 -19.27 -12.76 14.83
CA PHE A 152 -18.91 -11.36 14.57
C PHE A 152 -19.92 -10.23 14.99
N GLU A 153 -19.41 -9.24 15.73
CA GLU A 153 -19.96 -7.85 15.85
C GLU A 153 -21.05 -7.51 16.90
N ASP A 154 -21.17 -8.23 18.02
CA ASP A 154 -22.17 -7.94 19.07
C ASP A 154 -21.87 -6.71 19.98
N SER A 155 -21.66 -5.54 19.36
CA SER A 155 -22.26 -4.30 19.89
C SER A 155 -23.55 -4.04 19.10
N PRO A 156 -24.69 -3.75 19.77
CA PRO A 156 -25.92 -3.33 19.07
C PRO A 156 -25.72 -2.05 18.25
N GLU A 157 -24.67 -1.26 18.50
CA GLU A 157 -24.30 -0.08 17.73
C GLU A 157 -23.66 -0.48 16.38
N ARG A 158 -22.83 -1.53 16.37
CA ARG A 158 -22.21 -2.04 15.13
C ARG A 158 -23.24 -2.69 14.22
N ARG A 159 -24.15 -3.49 14.77
CA ARG A 159 -25.25 -4.10 14.00
C ARG A 159 -26.13 -3.02 13.33
N ASN A 160 -26.53 -1.99 14.08
CA ASN A 160 -27.24 -0.82 13.54
C ASN A 160 -26.42 -0.05 12.48
N MET A 161 -25.10 0.09 12.66
CA MET A 161 -24.24 0.70 11.63
C MET A 161 -24.21 -0.14 10.35
N VAL A 162 -24.01 -1.45 10.44
CA VAL A 162 -23.99 -2.34 9.26
C VAL A 162 -25.33 -2.28 8.53
N ASP A 163 -26.45 -2.35 9.25
CA ASP A 163 -27.80 -2.21 8.66
C ASP A 163 -28.03 -0.82 8.04
N GLN A 164 -27.44 0.25 8.59
CA GLN A 164 -27.55 1.61 8.07
C GLN A 164 -26.64 1.87 6.85
N PHE A 165 -25.45 1.24 6.78
CA PHE A 165 -24.49 1.43 5.70
C PHE A 165 -24.64 0.41 4.56
N ALA A 166 -25.17 -0.79 4.81
CA ALA A 166 -25.34 -1.83 3.80
C ALA A 166 -26.16 -1.36 2.57
N PRO A 167 -27.30 -0.64 2.70
CA PRO A 167 -28.03 -0.14 1.54
C PRO A 167 -27.20 0.81 0.67
N ALA A 168 -26.45 1.73 1.28
CA ALA A 168 -25.62 2.70 0.56
C ALA A 168 -24.39 2.05 -0.11
N VAL A 169 -23.84 0.99 0.50
CA VAL A 169 -22.76 0.19 -0.11
C VAL A 169 -23.30 -0.63 -1.28
N VAL A 170 -24.45 -1.29 -1.12
CA VAL A 170 -25.13 -2.04 -2.19
C VAL A 170 -25.50 -1.12 -3.35
N GLU A 171 -26.03 0.08 -3.09
CA GLU A 171 -26.33 1.08 -4.13
C GLU A 171 -25.06 1.47 -4.91
N LYS A 172 -23.95 1.76 -4.22
CA LYS A 172 -22.68 2.08 -4.90
C LYS A 172 -22.11 0.89 -5.69
N LEU A 173 -22.24 -0.34 -5.17
CA LEU A 173 -21.85 -1.54 -5.90
C LEU A 173 -22.71 -1.74 -7.16
N ASN A 174 -24.01 -1.46 -7.09
CA ASN A 174 -24.90 -1.50 -8.26
C ASN A 174 -24.54 -0.42 -9.30
N VAL A 175 -24.17 0.79 -8.87
CA VAL A 175 -23.67 1.85 -9.78
C VAL A 175 -22.34 1.44 -10.44
N ILE A 176 -21.42 0.83 -9.69
CA ILE A 176 -20.16 0.31 -10.24
C ILE A 176 -20.44 -0.83 -11.23
N GLN A 177 -21.34 -1.76 -10.90
CA GLN A 177 -21.74 -2.87 -11.78
C GLN A 177 -22.38 -2.36 -13.07
N TYR A 178 -23.24 -1.34 -12.99
CA TYR A 178 -23.82 -0.68 -14.17
C TYR A 178 -22.74 -0.01 -15.03
N GLY A 179 -21.77 0.68 -14.40
CA GLY A 179 -20.62 1.26 -15.10
C GLY A 179 -19.76 0.21 -15.81
N ILE A 180 -19.49 -0.93 -15.17
CA ILE A 180 -18.75 -2.06 -15.75
C ILE A 180 -19.53 -2.65 -16.94
N ASN A 181 -20.84 -2.85 -16.81
CA ASN A 181 -21.68 -3.39 -17.88
C ASN A 181 -21.68 -2.44 -19.10
N ARG A 182 -21.86 -1.14 -18.89
CA ARG A 182 -21.82 -0.13 -19.96
C ARG A 182 -20.43 -0.03 -20.62
N ALA A 183 -19.35 -0.12 -19.85
CA ALA A 183 -18.00 -0.16 -20.40
C ALA A 183 -17.78 -1.41 -21.27
N ARG A 184 -18.30 -2.57 -20.83
CA ARG A 184 -18.28 -3.82 -21.61
C ARG A 184 -19.07 -3.70 -22.92
N GLU A 185 -20.25 -3.07 -22.90
CA GLU A 185 -21.06 -2.83 -24.10
C GLU A 185 -20.33 -1.92 -25.10
N ASN A 186 -19.74 -0.81 -24.64
CA ASN A 186 -18.92 0.05 -25.49
C ASN A 186 -17.75 -0.71 -26.13
N ILE A 187 -17.00 -1.49 -25.34
CA ILE A 187 -15.88 -2.31 -25.84
C ILE A 187 -16.35 -3.33 -26.88
N LEU A 188 -17.54 -3.93 -26.72
CA LEU A 188 -18.11 -4.85 -27.71
C LEU A 188 -18.49 -4.13 -29.01
N GLN A 189 -19.06 -2.92 -28.92
CA GLN A 189 -19.39 -2.10 -30.08
C GLN A 189 -18.12 -1.62 -30.81
N ASP A 190 -17.10 -1.16 -30.10
CA ASP A 190 -15.83 -0.72 -30.68
C ASP A 190 -15.13 -1.89 -31.39
N ASN A 191 -15.11 -3.07 -30.77
CA ASN A 191 -14.60 -4.29 -31.42
C ASN A 191 -15.41 -4.69 -32.67
N HIS A 192 -16.72 -4.43 -32.71
CA HIS A 192 -17.51 -4.63 -33.93
C HIS A 192 -17.10 -3.62 -35.01
N ASN A 193 -17.01 -2.35 -34.66
CA ASN A 193 -16.62 -1.27 -35.58
C ASN A 193 -15.23 -1.53 -36.19
N PHE A 194 -14.23 -1.87 -35.38
CA PHE A 194 -12.89 -2.22 -35.85
C PHE A 194 -12.88 -3.45 -36.76
N ARG A 195 -13.74 -4.46 -36.51
CA ARG A 195 -13.87 -5.60 -37.43
C ARG A 195 -14.45 -5.18 -38.78
N THR A 196 -15.45 -4.30 -38.81
CA THR A 196 -15.99 -3.76 -40.06
C THR A 196 -14.95 -2.94 -40.81
N GLU A 197 -14.19 -2.07 -40.13
CA GLU A 197 -13.11 -1.27 -40.73
C GLU A 197 -11.97 -2.15 -41.28
N ILE A 198 -11.57 -3.20 -40.55
CA ILE A 198 -10.58 -4.18 -41.04
C ILE A 198 -11.09 -4.91 -42.29
N LEU A 199 -12.37 -5.27 -42.37
CA LEU A 199 -12.96 -5.90 -43.55
C LEU A 199 -12.96 -4.94 -44.76
N GLU A 200 -13.37 -3.69 -44.56
CA GLU A 200 -13.36 -2.66 -45.61
C GLU A 200 -11.93 -2.33 -46.10
N LEU A 201 -10.96 -2.24 -45.19
CA LEU A 201 -9.54 -2.07 -45.56
C LEU A 201 -9.01 -3.28 -46.32
N THR A 202 -9.40 -4.50 -45.93
CA THR A 202 -9.01 -5.74 -46.63
C THR A 202 -9.57 -5.76 -48.06
N GLU A 203 -10.86 -5.45 -48.23
CA GLU A 203 -11.51 -5.35 -49.55
C GLU A 203 -10.89 -4.25 -50.42
N ASN A 204 -10.53 -3.11 -49.81
CA ASN A 204 -9.84 -2.04 -50.52
C ASN A 204 -8.42 -2.45 -50.97
N ILE A 205 -7.67 -3.19 -50.15
CA ILE A 205 -6.36 -3.76 -50.51
C ILE A 205 -6.50 -4.77 -51.66
N GLU A 206 -7.50 -5.64 -51.64
CA GLU A 206 -7.76 -6.61 -52.71
C GLU A 206 -8.05 -5.93 -54.07
N LYS A 207 -8.65 -4.73 -54.05
CA LYS A 207 -8.92 -3.91 -55.25
C LYS A 207 -7.72 -3.08 -55.75
N ILE A 208 -6.62 -2.99 -54.99
CA ILE A 208 -5.40 -2.28 -55.42
C ILE A 208 -4.79 -2.87 -56.71
N PRO A 209 -4.52 -4.18 -56.84
CA PRO A 209 -3.92 -4.75 -58.06
C PRO A 209 -4.76 -4.46 -59.31
N GLU A 210 -6.10 -4.57 -59.25
CA GLU A 210 -6.95 -4.20 -60.39
C GLU A 210 -6.85 -2.71 -60.77
N LYS A 211 -6.81 -1.81 -59.78
CA LYS A 211 -6.66 -0.36 -60.03
C LYS A 211 -5.29 -0.06 -60.67
N ILE A 212 -4.23 -0.70 -60.18
CA ILE A 212 -2.89 -0.62 -60.75
C ILE A 212 -2.89 -1.13 -62.20
N GLU A 213 -3.50 -2.28 -62.47
CA GLU A 213 -3.57 -2.86 -63.81
C GLU A 213 -4.37 -1.97 -64.78
N LYS A 214 -5.55 -1.48 -64.37
CA LYS A 214 -6.36 -0.55 -65.17
C LYS A 214 -5.61 0.76 -65.47
N SER A 215 -4.88 1.29 -64.49
CA SER A 215 -4.02 2.49 -64.66
C SER A 215 -2.85 2.24 -65.61
N MET A 216 -2.17 1.10 -65.50
CA MET A 216 -1.10 0.70 -66.43
C MET A 216 -1.62 0.51 -67.86
N ARG A 217 -2.75 -0.17 -68.05
CA ARG A 217 -3.40 -0.33 -69.36
C ARG A 217 -3.80 1.02 -69.99
N TYR A 218 -4.29 1.97 -69.20
CA TYR A 218 -4.60 3.32 -69.69
C TYR A 218 -3.34 4.07 -70.13
N ARG A 219 -2.28 4.06 -69.31
CA ARG A 219 -0.99 4.70 -69.66
C ARG A 219 -0.34 4.08 -70.88
N LEU A 220 -0.40 2.75 -71.06
CA LEU A 220 0.09 2.10 -72.29
C LEU A 220 -0.65 2.64 -73.51
N ARG A 221 -1.99 2.65 -73.49
CA ARG A 221 -2.82 3.16 -74.59
C ARG A 221 -2.57 4.64 -74.89
N GLU A 222 -2.31 5.45 -73.88
CA GLU A 222 -1.95 6.86 -74.04
C GLU A 222 -0.56 7.03 -74.69
N MET A 223 0.43 6.22 -74.29
CA MET A 223 1.75 6.20 -74.93
C MET A 223 1.66 5.72 -76.38
N GLU A 224 0.92 4.64 -76.65
CA GLU A 224 0.62 4.16 -78.00
C GLU A 224 0.01 5.28 -78.85
N GLY A 225 -1.04 5.95 -78.36
CA GLY A 225 -1.67 7.08 -79.04
C GLY A 225 -0.71 8.24 -79.34
N ARG A 226 0.19 8.59 -78.41
CA ARG A 226 1.23 9.61 -78.62
C ARG A 226 2.30 9.17 -79.63
N VAL A 227 2.66 7.88 -79.66
CA VAL A 227 3.62 7.34 -80.63
C VAL A 227 3.00 7.29 -82.04
N PHE A 228 1.77 6.81 -82.18
CA PHE A 228 1.04 6.82 -83.45
C PHE A 228 0.77 8.25 -83.95
N GLY A 229 0.41 9.18 -83.06
CA GLY A 229 0.27 10.61 -83.40
C GLY A 229 1.56 11.20 -83.96
N LYS A 230 2.69 10.98 -83.28
CA LYS A 230 4.02 11.42 -83.78
C LYS A 230 4.44 10.77 -85.09
N LEU A 231 4.08 9.50 -85.32
CA LEU A 231 4.35 8.82 -86.58
C LEU A 231 3.52 9.43 -87.73
N ALA A 232 2.25 9.75 -87.49
CA ALA A 232 1.40 10.44 -88.47
C ALA A 232 1.88 11.88 -88.76
N GLU A 233 2.26 12.65 -87.73
CA GLU A 233 2.88 13.98 -87.88
C GLU A 233 4.17 13.90 -88.71
N MET A 234 4.99 12.86 -88.51
CA MET A 234 6.22 12.63 -89.25
C MET A 234 5.96 12.21 -90.71
N GLU A 235 4.88 11.47 -90.97
CA GLU A 235 4.42 11.13 -92.32
C GLU A 235 3.87 12.35 -93.07
N GLU A 236 3.09 13.22 -92.41
CA GLU A 236 2.69 14.52 -92.96
C GLU A 236 3.91 15.42 -93.25
N HIS A 237 4.89 15.47 -92.33
CA HIS A 237 6.15 16.19 -92.57
C HIS A 237 6.93 15.63 -93.76
N PHE A 238 6.95 14.31 -93.96
CA PHE A 238 7.61 13.66 -95.10
C PHE A 238 6.88 13.94 -96.43
N ASN A 239 5.55 13.94 -96.42
CA ASN A 239 4.72 14.31 -97.57
C ASN A 239 4.86 15.81 -97.92
N SER A 240 4.95 16.68 -96.90
CA SER A 240 5.23 18.11 -97.08
C SER A 240 6.64 18.33 -97.64
N PHE A 241 7.66 17.64 -97.10
CA PHE A 241 9.05 17.75 -97.54
C PHE A 241 9.26 17.25 -98.97
N THR A 242 8.62 16.15 -99.36
CA THR A 242 8.64 15.67 -100.76
C THR A 242 7.93 16.63 -101.71
N SER A 243 6.82 17.26 -101.30
CA SER A 243 6.18 18.33 -102.08
C SER A 243 7.11 19.55 -102.26
N LEU A 244 7.89 19.89 -101.23
CA LEU A 244 8.86 20.97 -101.27
C LEU A 244 10.00 20.67 -102.26
N ILE A 245 10.57 19.46 -102.24
CA ILE A 245 11.63 19.04 -103.18
C ILE A 245 11.14 19.04 -104.64
N VAL A 246 9.88 18.65 -104.88
CA VAL A 246 9.26 18.74 -106.23
C VAL A 246 9.06 20.20 -106.65
N GLY A 247 8.72 21.10 -105.72
CA GLY A 247 8.59 22.54 -105.98
C GLY A 247 9.92 23.30 -106.14
N GLN A 248 10.96 22.93 -105.39
CA GLN A 248 12.27 23.61 -105.39
C GLN A 248 12.97 23.48 -106.75
N LYS A 249 12.81 22.33 -107.41
CA LYS A 249 13.45 21.99 -108.70
C LYS A 249 13.01 22.84 -109.90
N VAL A 250 12.09 23.79 -109.69
CA VAL A 250 11.59 24.76 -110.69
C VAL A 250 12.07 26.19 -110.41
N ARG A 251 12.75 26.47 -109.29
CA ARG A 251 13.15 27.85 -108.92
C ARG A 251 14.65 28.16 -108.87
N ASP A 252 15.54 27.17 -108.93
CA ASP A 252 16.99 27.41 -108.92
C ASP A 252 17.57 27.83 -110.30
N VAL A 253 16.85 28.71 -111.00
CA VAL A 253 17.30 29.43 -112.20
C VAL A 253 16.88 30.90 -112.09
N LEU A 254 17.41 31.65 -111.12
CA LEU A 254 17.87 33.04 -111.30
C LEU A 254 18.57 33.63 -110.05
N ALA A 255 19.61 34.44 -110.34
CA ALA A 255 20.14 35.57 -109.56
C ALA A 255 20.95 35.33 -108.26
N GLU A 256 22.24 35.63 -108.38
CA GLU A 256 23.16 36.00 -107.30
C GLU A 256 22.81 37.37 -106.68
N SER A 257 23.16 37.61 -105.40
CA SER A 257 24.17 38.63 -105.01
C SER A 257 24.32 38.82 -103.49
N MET A 258 25.56 39.12 -103.08
CA MET A 258 26.04 39.53 -101.74
C MET A 258 25.89 41.07 -101.53
N PRO A 259 26.27 41.74 -100.39
CA PRO A 259 27.18 41.31 -99.29
C PRO A 259 26.82 41.70 -97.82
N GLN A 260 27.58 41.10 -96.88
CA GLN A 260 28.13 41.57 -95.57
C GLN A 260 27.46 42.68 -94.71
N GLN A 261 27.38 42.45 -93.37
CA GLN A 261 28.29 43.06 -92.36
C GLN A 261 28.06 42.53 -90.91
N THR A 262 29.09 42.60 -90.07
CA THR A 262 29.14 42.38 -88.59
C THR A 262 29.38 43.75 -87.88
N PRO A 263 29.51 43.95 -86.52
CA PRO A 263 29.74 42.99 -85.42
C PRO A 263 29.11 43.29 -84.01
N GLN A 264 29.42 42.42 -83.03
CA GLN A 264 29.60 42.64 -81.56
C GLN A 264 28.50 43.29 -80.66
N HIS A 265 28.05 42.58 -79.61
CA HIS A 265 28.52 42.75 -78.21
C HIS A 265 27.74 41.88 -77.17
N THR A 266 28.44 41.31 -76.20
CA THR A 266 27.97 40.82 -74.88
C THR A 266 28.13 41.94 -73.81
N PRO A 267 27.81 41.82 -72.48
CA PRO A 267 27.58 40.63 -71.64
C PRO A 267 26.53 40.77 -70.49
N VAL A 268 26.59 39.83 -69.51
CA VAL A 268 26.25 39.94 -68.05
C VAL A 268 24.89 39.39 -67.56
N ASN A 269 24.95 38.15 -67.03
CA ASN A 269 24.49 37.65 -65.71
C ASN A 269 23.01 37.84 -65.24
N ASN A 270 22.43 36.99 -64.37
CA ASN A 270 22.92 35.87 -63.54
C ASN A 270 21.77 34.82 -63.40
N LEU A 271 22.03 33.51 -63.23
CA LEU A 271 22.07 32.78 -61.93
C LEU A 271 20.92 33.19 -60.97
N ILE A 272 20.14 32.32 -60.32
CA ILE A 272 20.35 30.92 -59.86
C ILE A 272 18.93 30.32 -59.58
N GLU A 273 18.62 29.02 -59.46
CA GLU A 273 19.35 27.77 -59.17
C GLU A 273 18.74 26.58 -60.00
N SER A 274 19.34 25.39 -59.92
CA SER A 274 18.73 24.05 -60.14
C SER A 274 18.84 23.25 -58.80
N ASP A 275 18.53 21.97 -58.58
CA ASP A 275 18.51 20.78 -59.44
C ASP A 275 17.88 19.55 -58.74
N SER A 276 17.77 18.43 -59.48
CA SER A 276 17.59 17.01 -59.04
C SER A 276 16.31 16.63 -58.29
N MET A 277 15.39 15.80 -58.80
CA MET A 277 15.49 14.40 -59.29
C MET A 277 16.01 13.41 -58.23
N ASN A 278 15.18 12.49 -57.70
CA ASN A 278 14.83 11.14 -58.24
C ASN A 278 16.00 10.14 -58.21
N MET A 279 15.84 8.84 -57.91
CA MET A 279 14.68 8.01 -57.49
C MET A 279 15.21 6.63 -57.01
N GLU A 280 14.53 5.94 -56.07
CA GLU A 280 14.42 4.45 -55.96
C GLU A 280 15.70 3.55 -55.90
N SER A 281 15.70 2.26 -55.50
CA SER A 281 14.73 1.33 -54.90
C SER A 281 15.48 0.14 -54.24
N SER A 282 14.91 -0.42 -53.15
CA SER A 282 14.85 -1.83 -52.68
C SER A 282 15.93 -2.89 -53.03
N VAL A 283 16.24 -3.78 -52.06
CA VAL A 283 15.88 -5.23 -52.05
C VAL A 283 16.49 -5.98 -50.83
N VAL A 284 15.86 -7.08 -50.43
CA VAL A 284 16.09 -7.91 -49.22
C VAL A 284 16.98 -9.13 -49.50
N SER A 285 17.91 -9.53 -48.59
CA SER A 285 18.10 -10.94 -48.13
C SER A 285 19.30 -11.26 -47.22
N ARG A 286 19.03 -12.14 -46.23
CA ARG A 286 19.85 -13.24 -45.66
C ARG A 286 21.27 -13.00 -45.10
N GLY A 287 21.44 -13.31 -43.79
CA GLY A 287 22.06 -14.60 -43.41
C GLY A 287 23.44 -14.63 -42.71
N SER A 288 23.41 -14.96 -41.41
CA SER A 288 24.32 -15.89 -40.71
C SER A 288 25.78 -15.53 -40.32
N THR A 289 26.13 -15.93 -39.08
CA THR A 289 27.49 -16.32 -38.57
C THR A 289 28.59 -15.24 -38.51
N SER A 290 29.58 -15.24 -37.60
CA SER A 290 30.03 -16.21 -36.56
C SER A 290 30.83 -15.51 -35.45
N ALA A 291 31.05 -16.19 -34.31
CA ALA A 291 32.08 -15.83 -33.32
C ALA A 291 33.51 -16.07 -33.85
N PRO A 292 34.56 -15.69 -33.09
CA PRO A 292 35.39 -16.78 -32.53
C PRO A 292 35.88 -16.57 -31.09
N THR A 293 36.34 -17.68 -30.51
CA THR A 293 36.87 -17.88 -29.15
C THR A 293 38.39 -18.01 -29.17
N THR A 294 39.11 -17.49 -28.17
CA THR A 294 40.35 -18.11 -27.66
C THR A 294 40.67 -17.75 -26.21
N ALA A 295 40.98 -18.76 -25.41
CA ALA A 295 41.65 -18.71 -24.10
C ALA A 295 43.11 -19.22 -24.31
N PRO A 296 43.87 -19.76 -23.31
CA PRO A 296 43.79 -19.72 -21.84
C PRO A 296 45.15 -19.40 -21.15
N ASN A 297 45.22 -19.40 -19.81
CA ASN A 297 46.37 -20.01 -19.09
C ASN A 297 46.01 -20.38 -17.62
N SER A 298 46.81 -21.26 -16.99
CA SER A 298 46.40 -22.05 -15.80
C SER A 298 47.44 -22.15 -14.67
N GLY A 299 46.97 -22.05 -13.41
CA GLY A 299 47.56 -22.70 -12.22
C GLY A 299 48.74 -22.00 -11.49
N PRO A 300 49.20 -22.53 -10.33
CA PRO A 300 48.82 -23.81 -9.70
C PRO A 300 48.44 -23.81 -8.18
N VAL A 301 47.90 -24.97 -7.79
CA VAL A 301 47.46 -25.55 -6.49
C VAL A 301 48.20 -25.24 -5.17
N SER A 302 47.44 -25.30 -4.06
CA SER A 302 47.56 -26.35 -3.02
C SER A 302 46.30 -26.47 -2.13
N ALA A 303 46.08 -27.65 -1.55
CA ALA A 303 44.83 -28.02 -0.85
C ALA A 303 45.10 -28.60 0.55
N SER A 304 44.08 -28.63 1.40
CA SER A 304 43.92 -29.65 2.46
C SER A 304 42.48 -29.69 2.97
N ALA A 305 42.04 -30.84 3.50
CA ALA A 305 40.64 -31.14 3.81
C ALA A 305 40.40 -31.54 5.27
N SER A 306 39.17 -31.35 5.75
CA SER A 306 38.59 -32.05 6.91
C SER A 306 37.06 -31.90 6.92
N VAL A 307 36.36 -32.84 7.58
CA VAL A 307 34.91 -33.09 7.43
C VAL A 307 34.24 -33.27 8.80
N ALA A 308 32.96 -32.82 8.90
CA ALA A 308 31.96 -33.04 9.97
C ALA A 308 32.13 -32.28 11.31
N PRO A 309 31.06 -32.09 12.12
CA PRO A 309 29.61 -32.32 11.89
C PRO A 309 28.70 -31.07 12.13
N GLU A 310 27.38 -31.31 12.13
CA GLU A 310 26.21 -30.45 12.43
C GLU A 310 26.38 -29.16 13.27
N GLU A 311 25.68 -28.09 12.88
CA GLU A 311 24.83 -27.28 13.79
C GLU A 311 23.75 -26.50 13.01
N GLY A 312 22.66 -26.11 13.68
CA GLY A 312 21.35 -25.87 13.04
C GLY A 312 21.15 -24.56 12.26
N GLU A 313 20.14 -24.54 11.39
CA GLU A 313 19.70 -23.36 10.65
C GLU A 313 19.26 -22.23 11.60
N ASN A 314 20.15 -21.25 11.78
CA ASN A 314 19.86 -20.00 12.45
C ASN A 314 18.95 -19.14 11.54
N PRO A 315 17.71 -18.80 11.93
CA PRO A 315 16.80 -18.05 11.06
C PRO A 315 17.40 -16.68 10.74
N GLN A 316 17.72 -16.46 9.46
CA GLN A 316 18.28 -15.20 8.99
C GLN A 316 17.39 -14.04 9.43
N LEU A 317 17.91 -13.24 10.36
CA LEU A 317 17.41 -11.89 10.62
C LEU A 317 17.56 -11.10 9.32
N HIS A 318 16.47 -10.98 8.55
CA HIS A 318 16.42 -10.07 7.41
C HIS A 318 16.87 -8.69 7.88
N GLU A 319 18.03 -8.23 7.35
CA GLU A 319 18.54 -6.90 7.64
C GLU A 319 17.49 -5.88 7.21
N VAL A 320 16.89 -5.22 8.20
CA VAL A 320 15.88 -4.20 7.97
C VAL A 320 16.60 -2.99 7.39
N PRO A 321 16.29 -2.56 6.14
CA PRO A 321 17.00 -1.45 5.52
C PRO A 321 16.92 -0.19 6.38
N GLU A 322 18.00 0.57 6.47
CA GLU A 322 17.99 1.84 7.19
C GLU A 322 17.05 2.83 6.51
N MET A 323 15.90 3.09 7.15
CA MET A 323 14.84 3.96 6.61
C MET A 323 14.59 5.14 7.54
N PRO A 324 15.55 6.09 7.67
CA PRO A 324 15.41 7.21 8.58
C PRO A 324 14.19 8.10 8.26
N MET A 325 13.67 8.77 9.30
CA MET A 325 12.69 9.85 9.17
C MET A 325 13.38 11.14 8.71
N SER A 326 12.71 11.93 7.88
CA SER A 326 13.27 13.21 7.44
C SER A 326 13.40 14.20 8.58
N ARG A 327 14.64 14.63 8.84
CA ARG A 327 14.93 15.75 9.74
C ARG A 327 14.68 17.12 9.10
N LEU A 328 14.33 17.15 7.82
CA LEU A 328 14.05 18.35 7.02
C LEU A 328 12.56 18.75 7.02
N ASN A 329 11.69 18.09 7.78
CA ASN A 329 10.30 18.54 7.96
C ASN A 329 10.28 19.82 8.80
N THR A 330 9.71 20.89 8.27
CA THR A 330 9.63 22.20 8.93
C THR A 330 8.20 22.56 9.32
N SER A 331 7.19 21.88 8.76
CA SER A 331 5.76 22.09 8.98
C SER A 331 5.02 20.80 9.39
N VAL A 332 3.86 20.96 10.04
CA VAL A 332 2.97 19.84 10.39
C VAL A 332 2.43 19.14 9.14
N VAL A 333 2.22 19.88 8.04
CA VAL A 333 1.69 19.34 6.78
C VAL A 333 2.72 18.45 6.08
N GLU A 334 4.01 18.85 6.04
CA GLU A 334 5.09 18.00 5.53
C GLU A 334 5.23 16.72 6.37
N LEU A 335 5.16 16.85 7.70
CA LEU A 335 5.23 15.71 8.61
C LEU A 335 4.08 14.73 8.36
N LEU A 336 2.84 15.21 8.23
CA LEU A 336 1.68 14.38 7.92
C LEU A 336 1.82 13.70 6.54
N LYS A 337 2.37 14.40 5.54
CA LYS A 337 2.60 13.83 4.20
C LYS A 337 3.60 12.67 4.24
N GLU A 338 4.72 12.82 4.98
CA GLU A 338 5.65 11.72 5.22
C GLU A 338 5.01 10.57 6.01
N TRP A 339 4.08 10.91 6.91
CA TRP A 339 3.41 9.94 7.75
C TRP A 339 2.41 9.06 6.99
N CYS A 340 1.61 9.65 6.10
CA CYS A 340 0.41 9.03 5.54
C CYS A 340 0.41 8.82 4.02
N VAL A 341 1.23 9.56 3.25
CA VAL A 341 1.07 9.63 1.78
C VAL A 341 2.32 9.19 1.02
N THR A 342 3.51 9.66 1.42
CA THR A 342 4.75 9.30 0.72
C THR A 342 5.95 9.52 1.65
N GLY A 343 6.73 8.47 1.90
CA GLY A 343 8.04 8.66 2.52
C GLY A 343 8.95 9.47 1.59
N LYS A 344 9.87 10.25 2.15
CA LYS A 344 10.86 10.95 1.32
C LYS A 344 11.83 9.95 0.68
N ASN A 345 12.42 10.37 -0.45
CA ASN A 345 13.45 9.62 -1.19
C ASN A 345 12.98 8.24 -1.72
N GLY A 346 11.71 8.12 -2.10
CA GLY A 346 11.15 6.87 -2.65
C GLY A 346 10.85 5.78 -1.61
N LEU A 347 11.03 6.08 -0.31
CA LEU A 347 10.68 5.17 0.77
C LEU A 347 9.14 5.12 0.99
N PRO A 348 8.60 4.00 1.50
CA PRO A 348 7.21 3.93 1.93
C PRO A 348 6.89 4.94 3.04
N SER A 349 5.60 5.26 3.20
CA SER A 349 5.10 6.13 4.28
C SER A 349 5.39 5.54 5.67
N ILE A 350 5.36 6.38 6.71
CA ILE A 350 5.61 5.90 8.09
C ILE A 350 4.53 4.90 8.54
N LYS A 351 3.26 5.11 8.18
CA LYS A 351 2.18 4.13 8.43
C LYS A 351 2.49 2.75 7.79
N GLU A 352 3.04 2.72 6.58
CA GLU A 352 3.43 1.47 5.91
C GLU A 352 4.69 0.83 6.53
N ARG A 353 5.68 1.64 6.96
CA ARG A 353 6.88 1.14 7.66
C ARG A 353 6.51 0.50 8.99
N ASP A 354 5.66 1.15 9.77
CA ASP A 354 5.15 0.60 11.03
C ASP A 354 4.35 -0.70 10.79
N LYS A 355 3.53 -0.76 9.74
CA LYS A 355 2.79 -1.99 9.37
C LYS A 355 3.71 -3.15 8.95
N LYS A 356 4.78 -2.88 8.18
CA LYS A 356 5.65 -3.92 7.59
C LYS A 356 6.82 -4.33 8.50
N TYR A 357 7.33 -3.42 9.33
CA TYR A 357 8.56 -3.61 10.10
C TYR A 357 8.40 -3.32 11.61
N ALA A 358 7.23 -2.88 12.07
CA ALA A 358 6.94 -2.56 13.47
C ALA A 358 8.02 -1.63 14.09
N ALA A 359 8.59 -2.01 15.24
CA ALA A 359 9.61 -1.19 15.91
C ALA A 359 11.04 -1.33 15.32
N SER A 360 11.28 -2.24 14.38
CA SER A 360 12.64 -2.59 13.95
C SER A 360 13.31 -1.50 13.08
N TRP A 361 12.56 -0.89 12.16
CA TRP A 361 13.06 0.14 11.23
C TRP A 361 13.47 1.45 11.93
N ARG A 362 13.00 1.67 13.16
CA ARG A 362 13.17 2.93 13.91
C ARG A 362 14.23 2.87 15.02
N ARG A 363 15.14 1.89 15.02
CA ARG A 363 16.22 1.75 16.04
C ARG A 363 16.97 3.07 16.28
N ASN A 364 17.41 3.74 15.21
CA ASN A 364 18.21 4.96 15.28
C ASN A 364 17.35 6.25 15.42
N ASP A 365 16.04 6.17 15.19
CA ASP A 365 15.12 7.31 15.15
C ASP A 365 14.03 7.30 16.25
N ALA A 366 14.01 6.30 17.14
CA ALA A 366 12.93 6.08 18.12
C ALA A 366 12.56 7.33 18.94
N ALA A 367 13.56 8.13 19.35
CA ALA A 367 13.35 9.37 20.09
C ALA A 367 12.72 10.50 19.25
N PHE A 368 13.01 10.55 17.94
CA PHE A 368 12.41 11.52 17.02
C PHE A 368 11.01 11.07 16.60
N TYR A 369 10.85 9.80 16.24
CA TYR A 369 9.56 9.15 15.99
C TYR A 369 8.59 9.41 17.16
N LYS A 370 9.00 9.17 18.41
CA LYS A 370 8.15 9.37 19.59
C LYS A 370 7.67 10.83 19.73
N LYS A 371 8.53 11.81 19.42
CA LYS A 371 8.16 13.24 19.43
C LYS A 371 7.17 13.57 18.31
N MET A 372 7.43 13.09 17.10
CA MET A 372 6.57 13.38 15.95
C MET A 372 5.21 12.66 16.05
N ARG A 373 5.16 11.44 16.59
CA ARG A 373 3.91 10.69 16.81
C ARG A 373 2.93 11.43 17.72
N VAL A 374 3.38 12.27 18.66
CA VAL A 374 2.49 13.11 19.50
C VAL A 374 1.69 14.12 18.67
N ILE A 375 2.29 14.67 17.59
CA ILE A 375 1.60 15.60 16.69
C ILE A 375 0.55 14.85 15.87
N ILE A 376 0.89 13.67 15.38
CA ILE A 376 -0.01 12.84 14.56
C ILE A 376 -1.15 12.27 15.39
N SER A 377 -0.88 11.71 16.57
CA SER A 377 -1.93 11.19 17.46
C SER A 377 -2.84 12.30 17.99
N PHE A 378 -2.34 13.53 18.09
CA PHE A 378 -3.21 14.68 18.36
C PHE A 378 -4.20 14.90 17.22
N ILE A 379 -3.75 14.92 15.95
CA ILE A 379 -4.62 15.07 14.77
C ILE A 379 -5.65 13.92 14.69
N GLU A 380 -5.20 12.68 14.86
CA GLU A 380 -6.05 11.48 14.85
C GLU A 380 -7.17 11.59 15.91
N THR A 381 -6.84 11.90 17.18
CA THR A 381 -7.87 12.03 18.24
C THR A 381 -8.80 13.23 18.04
N GLU A 382 -8.33 14.38 17.54
CA GLU A 382 -9.23 15.53 17.33
C GLU A 382 -10.30 15.19 16.28
N LEU A 383 -9.95 14.49 15.19
CA LEU A 383 -10.93 14.04 14.18
C LEU A 383 -11.94 13.03 14.75
N GLU A 384 -11.48 12.10 15.59
CA GLU A 384 -12.29 11.04 16.17
C GLU A 384 -13.26 11.56 17.26
N THR A 385 -12.76 12.44 18.15
CA THR A 385 -13.49 12.85 19.36
C THR A 385 -14.34 14.11 19.21
N LYS A 386 -14.12 14.93 18.16
CA LYS A 386 -14.78 16.24 18.02
C LYS A 386 -15.76 16.26 16.87
N GLU A 387 -17.06 16.21 17.17
CA GLU A 387 -18.13 16.31 16.17
C GLU A 387 -18.03 17.56 15.27
N ILE A 388 -17.46 18.66 15.77
CA ILE A 388 -17.27 19.89 14.98
C ILE A 388 -16.34 19.72 13.76
N TYR A 389 -15.53 18.65 13.76
CA TYR A 389 -14.64 18.24 12.67
C TYR A 389 -15.17 17.05 11.86
N ARG A 390 -16.42 16.58 12.11
CA ARG A 390 -17.04 15.50 11.32
C ARG A 390 -17.03 15.87 9.83
N GLY A 391 -16.38 15.02 9.02
CA GLY A 391 -16.23 15.20 7.57
C GLY A 391 -14.97 15.95 7.10
N LEU A 392 -14.08 16.37 8.01
CA LEU A 392 -12.76 16.89 7.66
C LEU A 392 -11.75 15.75 7.45
N GLN A 393 -10.66 16.04 6.74
CA GLN A 393 -9.54 15.12 6.54
C GLN A 393 -8.37 15.46 7.50
N GLU A 394 -7.44 14.52 7.69
CA GLU A 394 -6.20 14.73 8.49
C GLU A 394 -5.46 16.02 8.05
N ALA A 395 -5.47 16.31 6.75
CA ALA A 395 -4.84 17.50 6.16
C ALA A 395 -5.46 18.82 6.63
N ASP A 396 -6.79 18.89 6.82
CA ASP A 396 -7.47 20.12 7.27
C ASP A 396 -7.06 20.49 8.70
N ILE A 397 -6.98 19.50 9.58
CA ILE A 397 -6.56 19.67 10.98
C ILE A 397 -5.06 19.96 11.04
N ALA A 398 -4.24 19.34 10.20
CA ALA A 398 -2.81 19.67 10.08
C ALA A 398 -2.58 21.13 9.66
N ILE A 399 -3.40 21.70 8.78
CA ILE A 399 -3.34 23.12 8.41
C ILE A 399 -3.70 24.02 9.61
N LEU A 400 -4.76 23.71 10.35
CA LEU A 400 -5.14 24.47 11.55
C LEU A 400 -4.05 24.40 12.64
N LEU A 401 -3.44 23.23 12.83
CA LEU A 401 -2.35 23.01 13.79
C LEU A 401 -1.04 23.69 13.36
N GLU A 402 -0.76 23.77 12.06
CA GLU A 402 0.35 24.56 11.51
C GLU A 402 0.12 26.07 11.70
N GLU A 403 -1.10 26.57 11.53
CA GLU A 403 -1.46 27.96 11.86
C GLU A 403 -1.36 28.24 13.37
N TYR A 404 -1.67 27.27 14.23
CA TYR A 404 -1.42 27.36 15.66
C TYR A 404 0.08 27.47 15.94
N ARG A 405 0.89 26.56 15.38
CA ARG A 405 2.34 26.54 15.52
C ARG A 405 2.99 27.85 15.07
N LYS A 406 2.61 28.37 13.90
CA LYS A 406 3.13 29.63 13.34
C LYS A 406 2.77 30.85 14.20
N LYS A 407 1.50 30.99 14.63
CA LYS A 407 1.08 32.11 15.50
C LYS A 407 1.88 32.16 16.80
N ASN A 408 2.16 30.99 17.38
CA ASN A 408 2.90 30.86 18.64
C ASN A 408 4.43 30.74 18.45
N LYS A 409 4.96 30.91 17.23
CA LYS A 409 6.39 30.85 16.88
C LYS A 409 7.10 29.55 17.34
N MET A 410 6.38 28.42 17.36
CA MET A 410 6.89 27.14 17.84
C MET A 410 7.65 26.35 16.77
N SER A 411 8.75 25.70 17.12
CA SER A 411 9.32 24.61 16.31
C SER A 411 8.43 23.35 16.39
N LEU A 412 8.60 22.37 15.49
CA LEU A 412 7.87 21.09 15.61
C LEU A 412 8.19 20.36 16.93
N ASN A 413 9.42 20.46 17.43
CA ASN A 413 9.78 19.91 18.74
C ASN A 413 9.03 20.62 19.88
N ALA A 414 9.00 21.96 19.87
CA ALA A 414 8.24 22.74 20.85
C ALA A 414 6.73 22.47 20.77
N LEU A 415 6.19 22.28 19.57
CA LEU A 415 4.80 21.87 19.37
C LEU A 415 4.52 20.50 19.99
N SER A 416 5.37 19.48 19.75
CA SER A 416 5.19 18.15 20.35
C SER A 416 5.23 18.16 21.87
N GLN A 417 6.08 19.00 22.48
CA GLN A 417 6.10 19.22 23.93
C GLN A 417 4.83 19.93 24.41
N ASN A 418 4.32 20.91 23.66
CA ASN A 418 3.07 21.63 23.96
C ASN A 418 1.80 20.79 23.71
N LEU A 419 1.90 19.67 22.99
CA LEU A 419 0.81 18.70 22.79
C LEU A 419 0.81 17.57 23.83
N THR A 420 1.68 17.64 24.84
CA THR A 420 1.60 16.75 26.02
C THR A 420 0.33 17.04 26.84
N VAL A 421 -0.06 16.06 27.66
CA VAL A 421 -1.36 16.00 28.38
C VAL A 421 -1.74 17.33 29.06
N LYS A 422 -0.78 18.03 29.66
CA LYS A 422 -1.00 19.29 30.39
C LYS A 422 -1.60 20.41 29.54
N ASN A 423 -1.13 20.58 28.31
CA ASN A 423 -1.47 21.73 27.45
C ASN A 423 -2.41 21.34 26.30
N ARG A 424 -2.56 20.03 26.02
CA ARG A 424 -3.44 19.47 24.98
C ARG A 424 -4.87 20.07 24.96
N PRO A 425 -5.59 20.26 26.09
CA PRO A 425 -6.95 20.83 26.06
C PRO A 425 -6.97 22.28 25.55
N GLN A 426 -5.97 23.09 25.89
CA GLN A 426 -5.86 24.48 25.46
C GLN A 426 -5.60 24.58 23.95
N VAL A 427 -4.77 23.68 23.40
CA VAL A 427 -4.50 23.63 21.95
C VAL A 427 -5.76 23.21 21.17
N SER A 428 -6.47 22.18 21.65
CA SER A 428 -7.77 21.78 21.09
C SER A 428 -8.75 22.97 21.05
N GLN A 429 -8.89 23.70 22.16
CA GLN A 429 -9.80 24.84 22.26
C GLN A 429 -9.48 25.98 21.26
N ASP A 430 -8.21 26.36 21.07
CA ASP A 430 -7.85 27.41 20.08
C ASP A 430 -8.12 26.95 18.64
N LEU A 431 -7.95 25.64 18.35
CA LEU A 431 -8.31 25.07 17.04
C LEU A 431 -9.83 25.10 16.80
N GLU A 432 -10.65 24.80 17.82
CA GLU A 432 -12.11 24.91 17.68
C GLU A 432 -12.54 26.34 17.34
N VAL A 433 -11.97 27.33 18.05
CA VAL A 433 -12.29 28.75 17.87
C VAL A 433 -11.89 29.23 16.47
N ARG A 434 -10.71 28.82 15.97
CA ARG A 434 -10.28 29.11 14.59
C ARG A 434 -11.18 28.46 13.56
N TRP A 435 -11.54 27.19 13.75
CA TRP A 435 -12.40 26.48 12.82
C TRP A 435 -13.80 27.12 12.73
N LYS A 436 -14.41 27.41 13.89
CA LYS A 436 -15.69 28.15 13.99
C LYS A 436 -15.60 29.51 13.29
N SER A 437 -14.47 30.22 13.43
CA SER A 437 -14.22 31.51 12.77
C SER A 437 -14.12 31.38 11.24
N LYS A 438 -13.33 30.42 10.72
CA LYS A 438 -13.24 30.13 9.27
C LYS A 438 -14.59 29.70 8.69
N LYS A 439 -15.35 28.86 9.40
CA LYS A 439 -16.70 28.41 9.00
C LYS A 439 -17.71 29.57 8.95
N LYS A 440 -17.59 30.55 9.86
CA LYS A 440 -18.40 31.78 9.84
C LYS A 440 -18.01 32.70 8.68
N LEU A 441 -16.72 32.80 8.34
CA LEU A 441 -16.24 33.58 7.21
C LEU A 441 -16.72 33.00 5.86
N ARG A 442 -16.65 31.67 5.68
CA ARG A 442 -17.18 30.94 4.51
C ARG A 442 -18.71 30.98 4.35
N ARG A 443 -19.45 31.50 5.34
CA ARG A 443 -20.92 31.60 5.35
C ARG A 443 -21.44 33.03 5.22
N ARG A 444 -20.56 34.01 5.02
CA ARG A 444 -20.97 35.35 4.58
C ARG A 444 -21.05 35.32 3.04
N PRO A 445 -22.19 35.73 2.44
CA PRO A 445 -22.31 35.86 1.00
C PRO A 445 -21.42 37.00 0.47
#